data_AF-A0A1X0S0R5-F1
#
_entry.id   AF-A0A1X0S0R5-F1
#
_cell.length_a   1.000
_cell.length_b   1.000
_cell.length_c   1.000
_cell.angle_alpha   90.00
_cell.angle_beta   90.00
_cell.angle_gamma   90.00
#
_symmetry.space_group_name_H-M   'P 1'
#
loop_
_entity.id
_entity.type
_entity.pdbx_description
1 polymer ?
#
loop_
_entity_poly.entity_id
_entity_poly.type
_entity_poly.pdbx_seq_one_letter_code
_entity_poly.pdbx_strand_id
1 'polypeptide(L)'
;MPRDLPEDVKNNIKAALLHCREPNDIAKELGIHAATVRRYLSTGRHSIVPDVDKRYIKLLVIRGELKTAKEAYRKLTELGYSLSYRSAVSILNELLHKIEEEKGCS
;
A
#
# COMPACT_ATOMS: atom_id res chain seq x y z
N MET A 1 -25.13 -7.23 -15.79
CA MET A 1 -23.74 -6.83 -15.43
C MET A 1 -23.82 -5.53 -14.65
N PRO A 2 -23.18 -5.39 -13.47
CA PRO A 2 -23.06 -4.08 -12.86
C PRO A 2 -22.20 -3.22 -13.80
N ARG A 3 -22.68 -2.03 -14.18
CA ARG A 3 -21.91 -1.10 -15.00
C ARG A 3 -20.67 -0.70 -14.21
N ASP A 4 -19.49 -0.97 -14.74
CA ASP A 4 -18.26 -0.45 -14.17
C ASP A 4 -18.24 1.07 -14.25
N LEU A 5 -17.63 1.70 -13.25
CA LEU A 5 -17.47 3.15 -13.25
C LEU A 5 -16.60 3.59 -14.44
N PRO A 6 -16.85 4.79 -14.99
CA PRO A 6 -15.92 5.44 -15.91
C PRO A 6 -14.51 5.55 -15.32
N GLU A 7 -13.48 5.36 -16.13
CA GLU A 7 -12.09 5.26 -15.66
C GLU A 7 -11.57 6.57 -15.04
N ASP A 8 -12.04 7.71 -15.56
CA ASP A 8 -11.85 9.04 -15.00
C ASP A 8 -12.38 9.14 -13.56
N VAL A 9 -13.60 8.64 -13.30
CA VAL A 9 -14.19 8.62 -11.96
C VAL A 9 -13.37 7.73 -11.03
N LYS A 10 -12.87 6.57 -11.51
CA LYS A 10 -11.99 5.71 -10.70
C LYS A 10 -10.68 6.40 -10.33
N ASN A 11 -10.06 7.12 -11.27
CA ASN A 11 -8.82 7.84 -11.03
C ASN A 11 -9.01 9.00 -10.06
N ASN A 12 -10.13 9.72 -10.15
CA ASN A 12 -10.49 10.77 -9.20
C ASN A 12 -10.71 10.23 -7.79
N ILE A 13 -11.39 9.08 -7.64
CA ILE A 13 -11.53 8.42 -6.33
C ILE A 13 -10.15 8.05 -5.77
N LYS A 14 -9.28 7.41 -6.57
CA LYS A 14 -7.92 7.03 -6.14
C LYS A 14 -7.09 8.24 -5.72
N ALA A 15 -7.11 9.32 -6.49
CA ALA A 15 -6.39 10.55 -6.20
C ALA A 15 -6.90 11.22 -4.91
N ALA A 16 -8.23 11.31 -4.73
CA ALA A 16 -8.81 11.90 -3.53
C ALA A 16 -8.51 11.06 -2.27
N LEU A 17 -8.48 9.73 -2.40
CA LEU A 17 -8.05 8.82 -1.33
C LEU A 17 -6.56 8.95 -1.00
N LEU A 18 -5.69 9.19 -2.00
CA LEU A 18 -4.26 9.48 -1.78
C LEU A 18 -4.05 10.76 -0.96
N HIS A 19 -4.96 11.72 -1.04
CA HIS A 19 -4.95 12.96 -0.26
C HIS A 19 -5.67 12.84 1.09
N CYS A 20 -5.94 11.61 1.58
CA CYS A 20 -6.62 11.36 2.85
C CYS A 20 -7.98 12.06 3.01
N ARG A 21 -8.70 12.30 1.91
CA ARG A 21 -10.05 12.87 1.98
C ARG A 21 -11.06 11.85 2.50
N GLU A 22 -12.05 12.32 3.26
CA GLU A 22 -13.12 11.48 3.80
C GLU A 22 -13.98 10.88 2.68
N PRO A 23 -14.28 9.56 2.71
CA PRO A 23 -15.04 8.90 1.64
C PRO A 23 -16.41 9.52 1.36
N ASN A 24 -17.05 10.12 2.37
CA ASN A 24 -18.35 10.79 2.22
C ASN A 24 -18.22 12.11 1.43
N ASP A 25 -17.12 12.84 1.59
CA ASP A 25 -16.88 14.09 0.88
C ASP A 25 -16.57 13.81 -0.59
N ILE A 26 -15.74 12.80 -0.85
CA ILE A 26 -15.44 12.30 -2.20
C ILE A 26 -16.71 11.84 -2.91
N ALA A 27 -17.58 11.12 -2.19
CA ALA A 27 -18.85 10.63 -2.71
C ALA A 27 -19.78 11.78 -3.13
N LYS A 28 -19.87 12.83 -2.30
CA LYS A 28 -20.66 14.02 -2.58
C LYS A 28 -20.10 14.83 -3.76
N GLU A 29 -18.78 14.97 -3.84
CA GLU A 29 -18.08 15.68 -4.91
C GLU A 29 -18.24 14.98 -6.27
N LEU A 30 -18.14 13.65 -6.30
CA LEU A 30 -18.23 12.85 -7.52
C LEU A 30 -19.66 12.40 -7.87
N GLY A 31 -20.65 12.74 -7.05
CA GLY A 31 -22.04 12.33 -7.26
C GLY A 31 -22.26 10.81 -7.21
N ILE A 32 -21.43 10.08 -6.46
CA ILE A 32 -21.48 8.62 -6.35
C ILE A 32 -21.80 8.18 -4.93
N HIS A 33 -22.27 6.95 -4.75
CA HIS A 33 -22.59 6.42 -3.42
C HIS A 33 -21.30 6.20 -2.59
N ALA A 34 -21.31 6.56 -1.30
CA ALA A 34 -20.14 6.40 -0.42
C ALA A 34 -19.70 4.93 -0.26
N ALA A 35 -20.62 3.97 -0.42
CA ALA A 35 -20.27 2.55 -0.49
C ALA A 35 -19.36 2.23 -1.69
N THR A 36 -19.54 2.92 -2.81
CA THR A 36 -18.70 2.80 -3.99
C THR A 36 -17.30 3.34 -3.71
N VAL A 37 -17.18 4.52 -3.11
CA VAL A 37 -15.88 5.08 -2.69
C VAL A 37 -15.17 4.16 -1.69
N ARG A 38 -15.88 3.63 -0.69
CA ARG A 38 -15.33 2.66 0.29
C ARG A 38 -14.89 1.34 -0.35
N ARG A 39 -15.54 0.90 -1.42
CA ARG A 39 -15.09 -0.26 -2.19
C ARG A 39 -13.77 0.01 -2.92
N TYR A 40 -13.47 1.26 -3.27
CA TYR A 40 -12.16 1.64 -3.79
C TYR A 40 -11.11 1.84 -2.69
N LEU A 41 -11.53 2.23 -1.49
CA LEU A 41 -10.69 2.19 -0.29
C LEU A 41 -10.22 0.75 0.04
N SER A 42 -11.09 -0.25 -0.17
CA SER A 42 -10.77 -1.66 0.12
C SER A 42 -10.07 -2.40 -1.02
N THR A 43 -10.12 -1.90 -2.26
CA THR A 43 -9.43 -2.52 -3.41
C THR A 43 -8.01 -1.99 -3.64
N GLY A 44 -7.69 -0.81 -3.10
CA GLY A 44 -6.31 -0.42 -2.87
C GLY A 44 -5.85 -1.09 -1.58
N ARG A 45 -4.89 -2.02 -1.63
CA ARG A 45 -4.14 -2.43 -0.43
C ARG A 45 -3.52 -1.16 0.15
N HIS A 46 -4.22 -0.48 1.07
CA HIS A 46 -3.59 0.53 1.91
C HIS A 46 -2.46 -0.21 2.60
N SER A 47 -1.24 0.09 2.17
CA SER A 47 -0.11 -0.52 2.82
C SER A 47 -0.10 0.02 4.24
N ILE A 48 -0.21 -0.90 5.20
CA ILE A 48 -0.15 -0.59 6.63
C ILE A 48 1.15 0.16 6.96
N VAL A 49 2.17 0.00 6.10
CA VAL A 49 3.46 0.65 6.20
C VAL A 49 3.58 1.71 5.10
N PRO A 50 3.78 2.99 5.44
CA PRO A 50 4.09 4.07 4.51
C PRO A 50 5.30 3.76 3.63
N ASP A 51 5.34 4.35 2.43
CA ASP A 51 6.42 4.09 1.46
C ASP A 51 7.81 4.52 1.97
N VAL A 52 7.89 5.53 2.84
CA VAL A 52 9.16 5.95 3.47
C VAL A 52 9.75 4.82 4.32
N ASP A 53 8.93 4.16 5.13
CA ASP A 53 9.40 3.08 6.00
C ASP A 53 9.62 1.79 5.22
N LYS A 54 8.85 1.56 4.16
CA LYS A 54 9.16 0.50 3.18
C LYS A 54 10.55 0.69 2.56
N ARG A 55 10.89 1.92 2.15
CA ARG A 55 12.24 2.24 1.61
C ARG A 55 13.32 2.03 2.66
N TYR A 56 13.05 2.42 3.91
CA TYR A 56 13.98 2.17 5.00
C TYR A 56 14.23 0.66 5.21
N ILE A 57 13.18 -0.15 5.28
CA ILE A 57 13.30 -1.62 5.37
C ILE A 57 14.04 -2.19 4.15
N LYS A 58 13.74 -1.72 2.94
CA LYS A 58 14.44 -2.11 1.71
C LYS A 58 15.95 -1.86 1.81
N LEU A 59 16.36 -0.70 2.32
CA LEU A 59 17.79 -0.37 2.52
C LEU A 59 18.45 -1.31 3.51
N LEU A 60 17.79 -1.64 4.63
CA LEU A 60 18.33 -2.57 5.62
C LEU A 60 18.48 -4.00 5.06
N VAL A 61 17.55 -4.43 4.19
CA VAL A 61 17.66 -5.71 3.47
C VAL A 61 18.84 -5.70 2.49
N ILE A 62 19.00 -4.63 1.68
CA ILE A 62 20.10 -4.49 0.73
C ILE A 62 21.47 -4.47 1.45
N ARG A 63 21.55 -3.79 2.60
CA ARG A 63 22.76 -3.73 3.44
C ARG A 63 23.04 -5.05 4.17
N GLY A 64 22.15 -6.04 4.10
CA GLY A 64 22.30 -7.34 4.75
C GLY A 64 22.07 -7.32 6.26
N GLU A 65 21.47 -6.24 6.78
CA GLU A 65 21.12 -6.08 8.21
C GLU A 65 19.83 -6.83 8.57
N LEU A 66 18.94 -7.02 7.59
CA LEU A 66 17.75 -7.86 7.73
C LEU A 66 17.90 -9.07 6.80
N LYS A 67 18.28 -10.22 7.38
CA LYS A 67 18.52 -11.46 6.63
C LYS A 67 17.29 -12.36 6.58
N THR A 68 16.38 -12.18 7.54
CA THR A 68 15.19 -13.02 7.67
C THR A 68 13.91 -12.21 7.72
N ALA A 69 12.82 -12.82 7.26
CA ALA A 69 11.48 -12.21 7.37
C ALA A 69 11.07 -11.93 8.83
N LYS A 70 11.59 -12.72 9.78
CA LYS A 70 11.37 -12.53 11.22
C LYS A 70 12.03 -11.24 11.74
N GLU A 71 13.23 -10.92 11.27
CA GLU A 71 13.90 -9.67 11.63
C GLU A 71 13.20 -8.46 11.02
N ALA A 72 12.77 -8.56 9.75
CA ALA A 72 11.99 -7.50 9.11
C ALA A 72 10.66 -7.26 9.83
N TYR A 73 9.96 -8.33 10.23
CA TYR A 73 8.76 -8.23 11.07
C TYR A 73 9.04 -7.52 12.40
N ARG A 74 10.09 -7.95 13.14
CA ARG A 74 10.47 -7.32 14.40
C ARG A 74 10.76 -5.83 14.21
N LYS A 75 11.47 -5.45 13.14
CA LYS A 75 11.77 -4.05 12.82
C LYS A 75 10.51 -3.24 12.55
N LEU A 76 9.56 -3.79 11.81
CA LEU A 76 8.27 -3.15 11.56
C LEU A 76 7.46 -2.97 12.87
N THR A 77 7.48 -3.96 13.76
CA THR A 77 6.85 -3.82 15.08
C THR A 77 7.59 -2.79 15.96
N GLU A 78 8.91 -2.73 15.93
CA GLU A 78 9.72 -1.71 16.63
C GLU A 78 9.40 -0.29 16.15
N LEU A 79 9.06 -0.12 14.86
CA LEU A 79 8.61 1.15 14.29
C LEU A 79 7.17 1.52 14.69
N GLY A 80 6.49 0.68 15.49
CA GLY A 80 5.13 0.92 15.97
C GLY A 80 4.03 0.37 15.07
N TYR A 81 4.37 -0.40 14.03
CA TYR A 81 3.36 -0.98 13.14
C TYR A 81 2.73 -2.24 13.74
N SER A 82 1.43 -2.16 14.03
CA SER A 82 0.61 -3.32 14.36
C SER A 82 0.17 -4.03 13.07
N LEU A 83 0.87 -5.09 12.71
CA LEU A 83 0.57 -5.91 11.54
C LEU A 83 0.81 -7.38 11.81
N SER A 84 0.13 -8.25 11.06
CA SER A 84 0.36 -9.69 11.17
C SER A 84 1.70 -10.09 10.56
N TYR A 85 2.31 -11.18 11.05
CA TYR A 85 3.51 -11.75 10.44
C TYR A 85 3.33 -11.99 8.93
N ARG A 86 2.15 -12.48 8.52
CA ARG A 86 1.81 -12.71 7.11
C ARG A 86 1.83 -11.42 6.28
N SER A 87 1.34 -10.31 6.85
CA SER A 87 1.39 -9.00 6.23
C SER A 87 2.83 -8.51 6.07
N ALA A 88 3.68 -8.74 7.07
CA ALA A 88 5.09 -8.38 7.02
C ALA A 88 5.83 -9.12 5.90
N VAL A 89 5.60 -10.43 5.79
CA VAL A 89 6.15 -11.27 4.72
C VAL A 89 5.68 -10.78 3.35
N SER A 90 4.40 -10.43 3.22
CA SER A 90 3.87 -9.90 1.94
C SER A 90 4.55 -8.59 1.54
N ILE A 91 4.78 -7.67 2.48
CA ILE A 91 5.48 -6.41 2.23
C ILE A 91 6.93 -6.69 1.84
N LEU A 92 7.59 -7.61 2.53
CA LEU A 92 8.97 -7.98 2.23
C LEU A 92 9.10 -8.59 0.82
N ASN A 93 8.18 -9.47 0.43
CA ASN A 93 8.16 -10.04 -0.92
C ASN A 93 7.93 -8.97 -1.99
N GLU A 94 7.05 -7.99 -1.73
CA GLU A 94 6.87 -6.82 -2.61
C GLU A 94 8.17 -6.03 -2.78
N LEU A 95 8.93 -5.84 -1.69
CA LEU A 95 10.21 -5.13 -1.70
C LEU A 95 11.29 -5.92 -2.44
N LEU A 96 11.36 -7.24 -2.24
CA LEU A 96 12.33 -8.12 -2.90
C LEU A 96 12.11 -8.14 -4.41
N HIS A 97 10.87 -8.30 -4.88
CA HIS A 97 10.56 -8.23 -6.31
C HIS A 97 10.99 -6.89 -6.94
N LYS A 98 10.75 -5.77 -6.25
CA LYS A 98 11.20 -4.45 -6.71
C LYS A 98 12.73 -4.34 -6.78
N ILE A 99 13.47 -5.01 -5.90
CA ILE A 99 14.95 -5.05 -5.96
C ILE A 99 15.41 -5.87 -7.17
N GLU A 100 14.75 -7.00 -7.45
CA GLU A 100 15.08 -7.85 -8.60
C GLU A 100 14.83 -7.13 -9.94
N GLU A 101 13.70 -6.42 -10.07
CA GLU A 101 13.39 -5.62 -11.27
C GLU A 101 14.42 -4.50 -11.51
N GLU A 102 14.85 -3.81 -10.44
CA GLU A 102 15.86 -2.75 -10.53
C GLU A 102 17.26 -3.28 -10.90
N LYS A 103 17.59 -4.51 -10.52
CA LYS A 103 18.87 -5.16 -10.89
C LYS A 103 18.88 -5.69 -12.33
N GLY A 104 17.72 -5.91 -12.94
CA GLY A 104 17.58 -6.38 -14.32
C GLY A 104 17.75 -5.30 -15.40
N CYS A 105 17.95 -4.04 -15.01
CA CYS A 105 18.15 -2.90 -15.93
C CYS A 105 19.60 -2.36 -15.96
N SER A 106 20.60 -3.17 -15.60
CA SER A 106 22.02 -2.81 -15.74
C SER A 106 22.65 -3.39 -17.00
#